data_AF-A0A953SYT9-F1
#
_entry.id   AF-A0A953SYT9-F1
#
_cell.length_a   1.000
_cell.length_b   1.000
_cell.length_c   1.000
_cell.angle_alpha   90.00
_cell.angle_beta   90.00
_cell.angle_gamma   90.00
#
_symmetry.space_group_name_H-M   'P 1'
#
loop_
_entity.id
_entity.type
_entity.pdbx_description
1 polymer ?
#
loop_
_entity_poly.entity_id
_entity_poly.type
_entity_poly.pdbx_seq_one_letter_code
_entity_poly.pdbx_strand_id
1 'polypeptide(L)'
;MRELDSTSVESSEFVEQTFNFWFNGKNHIRSPFPEYIRSELKILSVKRFFEWTSGIDPKAKEEVNDQVISAKFEEFIFDIAQELVRTEDEKLTIKYPFMPRIGDEMKDDLTTEKSIIVNRSLFKKKDDQFMKVKLQKQDSNEIWETSFELPI
;
A
#
# COMPACT_ATOMS: atom_id res chain seq x y z
N MET A 1 -7.62 -29.44 -8.18
CA MET A 1 -7.31 -28.01 -8.29
C MET A 1 -7.81 -27.57 -9.66
N ARG A 2 -8.75 -26.63 -9.74
CA ARG A 2 -9.36 -26.21 -11.01
C ARG A 2 -8.71 -24.91 -11.49
N GLU A 3 -8.56 -24.78 -12.80
CA GLU A 3 -7.99 -23.62 -13.48
C GLU A 3 -8.74 -22.33 -13.11
N LEU A 4 -8.01 -21.24 -12.86
CA LEU A 4 -8.60 -19.90 -12.92
C LEU A 4 -8.88 -19.58 -14.40
N ASP A 5 -10.07 -19.95 -14.85
CA ASP A 5 -10.62 -19.42 -16.09
C ASP A 5 -10.85 -17.91 -15.92
N SER A 6 -10.35 -17.12 -16.86
CA SER A 6 -10.51 -15.65 -16.91
C SER A 6 -11.97 -15.16 -16.92
N THR A 7 -12.91 -16.09 -17.13
CA THR A 7 -14.35 -15.85 -17.08
C THR A 7 -15.03 -16.54 -15.88
N SER A 8 -14.26 -17.16 -14.99
CA SER A 8 -14.81 -17.85 -13.82
C SER A 8 -15.26 -16.88 -12.74
N VAL A 9 -16.37 -17.22 -12.09
CA VAL A 9 -16.90 -16.51 -10.92
C VAL A 9 -15.85 -16.43 -9.80
N GLU A 10 -15.01 -17.46 -9.67
CA GLU A 10 -13.95 -17.55 -8.64
C GLU A 10 -12.86 -16.49 -8.85
N SER A 11 -12.45 -16.24 -10.11
CA SER A 11 -11.50 -15.17 -10.44
C SER A 11 -12.08 -13.78 -10.17
N SER A 12 -13.38 -13.60 -10.44
CA SER A 12 -14.11 -12.37 -10.17
C SER A 12 -14.25 -12.12 -8.65
N GLU A 13 -14.57 -13.16 -7.88
CA GLU A 13 -14.73 -13.06 -6.43
C GLU A 13 -13.39 -12.73 -5.75
N PHE A 14 -12.30 -13.42 -6.13
CA PHE A 14 -10.97 -13.12 -5.63
C PHE A 14 -10.58 -11.65 -5.87
N VAL A 15 -10.72 -11.18 -7.12
CA VAL A 15 -10.41 -9.80 -7.49
C VAL A 15 -11.21 -8.80 -6.67
N GLU A 16 -12.51 -9.03 -6.51
CA GLU A 16 -13.39 -8.17 -5.71
C GLU A 16 -13.00 -8.19 -4.23
N GLN A 17 -12.67 -9.34 -3.66
CA GLN A 17 -12.24 -9.46 -2.28
C GLN A 17 -10.93 -8.69 -2.02
N THR A 18 -9.95 -8.77 -2.91
CA THR A 18 -8.69 -8.01 -2.80
C THR A 18 -8.93 -6.50 -2.81
N PHE A 19 -9.73 -5.99 -3.75
CA PHE A 19 -10.07 -4.57 -3.74
C PHE A 19 -10.87 -4.17 -2.51
N ASN A 20 -11.81 -5.01 -2.07
CA ASN A 20 -12.57 -4.76 -0.86
C ASN A 20 -11.69 -4.71 0.38
N PHE A 21 -10.65 -5.54 0.47
CA PHE A 21 -9.68 -5.50 1.56
C PHE A 21 -8.89 -4.19 1.55
N TRP A 22 -8.38 -3.78 0.39
CA TRP A 22 -7.50 -2.62 0.30
C TRP A 22 -8.20 -1.26 0.23
N PHE A 23 -9.43 -1.18 -0.29
CA PHE A 23 -10.16 0.09 -0.45
C PHE A 23 -11.02 0.42 0.77
N ASN A 24 -11.60 -0.59 1.40
CA ASN A 24 -12.42 -0.40 2.58
C ASN A 24 -11.51 -0.45 3.80
N GLY A 25 -11.06 0.72 4.26
CA GLY A 25 -10.31 0.81 5.51
C GLY A 25 -11.10 0.13 6.64
N LYS A 26 -10.46 -0.78 7.37
CA LYS A 26 -11.06 -1.51 8.50
C LYS A 26 -10.26 -1.22 9.76
N ASN A 27 -10.87 -0.63 10.78
CA ASN A 27 -10.31 -0.39 12.12
C ASN A 27 -8.87 0.15 12.11
N HIS A 28 -7.88 -0.74 12.03
CA HIS A 28 -6.43 -0.45 12.08
C HIS A 28 -5.74 -0.39 10.71
N ILE A 29 -6.41 -0.82 9.62
CA ILE A 29 -5.87 -0.83 8.26
C ILE A 29 -6.56 0.28 7.47
N ARG A 30 -5.80 1.33 7.14
CA ARG A 30 -6.27 2.40 6.27
C ARG A 30 -5.89 2.08 4.84
N SER A 31 -6.79 2.34 3.91
CA SER A 31 -6.48 2.19 2.49
C SER A 31 -5.26 3.04 2.13
N PRO A 32 -4.22 2.47 1.48
CA PRO A 32 -3.08 3.25 1.01
C PRO A 32 -3.39 4.01 -0.29
N PHE A 33 -4.55 3.75 -0.89
CA PHE A 33 -4.93 4.24 -2.22
C PHE A 33 -5.89 5.43 -2.11
N PRO A 34 -5.49 6.63 -2.55
CA PRO A 34 -6.37 7.79 -2.61
C PRO A 34 -7.63 7.51 -3.44
N GLU A 35 -8.77 8.09 -3.03
CA GLU A 35 -10.06 7.82 -3.68
C GLU A 35 -10.02 8.10 -5.20
N TYR A 36 -9.32 9.16 -5.61
CA TYR A 36 -9.28 9.60 -7.00
C TYR A 36 -8.58 8.62 -7.95
N ILE A 37 -7.72 7.71 -7.46
CA ILE A 37 -7.07 6.70 -8.32
C ILE A 37 -7.83 5.37 -8.36
N ARG A 38 -8.77 5.11 -7.45
CA ARG A 38 -9.30 3.75 -7.21
C ARG A 38 -9.98 3.14 -8.43
N SER A 39 -10.75 3.95 -9.17
CA SER A 39 -11.44 3.47 -10.37
C SER A 39 -10.44 3.06 -11.46
N GLU A 40 -9.43 3.90 -11.71
CA GLU A 40 -8.41 3.64 -12.74
C GLU A 40 -7.50 2.48 -12.32
N LEU A 41 -7.08 2.46 -11.06
CA LEU A 41 -6.32 1.37 -10.45
C LEU A 41 -7.02 0.03 -10.64
N LYS A 42 -8.32 -0.05 -10.35
CA LYS A 42 -9.10 -1.28 -10.54
C LYS A 42 -9.05 -1.76 -11.99
N ILE A 43 -9.29 -0.88 -12.95
CA ILE A 43 -9.30 -1.23 -14.38
C ILE A 43 -7.93 -1.73 -14.84
N LEU A 44 -6.87 -0.99 -14.51
CA LEU A 44 -5.51 -1.29 -14.96
C LEU A 44 -4.96 -2.56 -14.32
N SER A 45 -5.17 -2.75 -13.01
CA SER A 45 -4.69 -3.94 -12.30
C SER A 45 -5.38 -5.21 -12.79
N VAL A 46 -6.70 -5.17 -13.02
CA VAL A 46 -7.45 -6.32 -13.55
C VAL A 46 -6.98 -6.67 -14.95
N LYS A 47 -6.79 -5.66 -15.81
CA LYS A 47 -6.24 -5.86 -17.16
C LYS A 47 -4.87 -6.53 -17.12
N ARG A 48 -3.92 -5.97 -16.36
CA ARG A 48 -2.55 -6.48 -16.25
C ARG A 48 -2.51 -7.89 -15.66
N PHE A 49 -3.39 -8.17 -14.70
CA PHE A 49 -3.53 -9.49 -14.11
C PHE A 49 -4.01 -10.54 -15.12
N PHE A 50 -5.06 -10.24 -15.89
CA PHE A 50 -5.55 -11.18 -16.91
C PHE A 50 -4.54 -11.40 -18.03
N GLU A 51 -3.82 -10.35 -18.46
CA GLU A 51 -2.71 -10.48 -19.41
C GLU A 51 -1.62 -11.41 -18.88
N TRP A 52 -1.25 -11.27 -17.61
CA TRP A 52 -0.28 -12.15 -16.95
C TRP A 52 -0.77 -13.60 -16.85
N THR A 53 -1.97 -13.84 -16.33
CA THR A 53 -2.53 -15.20 -16.20
C THR A 53 -2.65 -15.93 -17.53
N SER A 54 -3.01 -15.20 -18.60
CA SER A 54 -3.12 -15.74 -19.96
C SER A 54 -1.77 -16.09 -20.58
N GLY A 55 -0.68 -15.48 -20.08
CA GLY A 55 0.70 -15.72 -20.53
C GLY A 55 1.45 -16.80 -19.75
N ILE A 56 0.83 -17.46 -18.77
CA ILE A 56 1.49 -18.51 -17.97
C ILE A 56 1.71 -19.75 -18.84
N ASP A 57 2.97 -20.20 -18.93
CA ASP A 57 3.34 -21.42 -19.64
C ASP A 57 2.53 -22.62 -19.08
N PRO A 58 1.94 -23.47 -19.95
CA PRO A 58 1.17 -24.63 -19.51
C PRO A 58 1.89 -25.52 -18.49
N LYS A 59 3.22 -25.62 -18.55
CA LYS A 59 4.04 -26.40 -17.60
C LYS A 59 4.19 -25.69 -16.25
N ALA A 60 4.16 -24.37 -16.22
CA ALA A 60 4.24 -23.57 -15.01
C ALA A 60 2.88 -23.46 -14.30
N LYS A 61 1.77 -23.76 -14.97
CA LYS A 61 0.42 -23.73 -14.37
C LYS A 61 0.27 -24.66 -13.17
N GLU A 62 1.02 -25.76 -13.11
CA GLU A 62 0.99 -26.70 -11.97
C GLU A 62 1.72 -26.15 -10.73
N GLU A 63 2.62 -25.19 -10.90
CA GLU A 63 3.39 -24.55 -9.82
C GLU A 63 2.74 -23.26 -9.30
N VAL A 64 1.85 -22.67 -10.10
CA VAL A 64 1.12 -21.43 -9.75
C VAL A 64 -0.10 -21.78 -8.92
N ASN A 65 0.07 -21.72 -7.60
CA ASN A 65 -1.03 -21.88 -6.65
C ASN A 65 -1.71 -20.54 -6.31
N ASP A 66 -2.81 -20.61 -5.56
CA ASP A 66 -3.60 -19.44 -5.17
C ASP A 66 -2.80 -18.37 -4.41
N GLN A 67 -1.76 -18.75 -3.65
CA GLN A 67 -0.90 -17.79 -2.95
C GLN A 67 -0.03 -16.99 -3.93
N VAL A 68 0.55 -17.66 -4.92
CA VAL A 68 1.34 -17.01 -5.98
C VAL A 68 0.46 -16.05 -6.77
N ILE A 69 -0.75 -16.49 -7.12
CA ILE A 69 -1.73 -15.68 -7.84
C ILE A 69 -2.12 -14.45 -7.01
N SER A 70 -2.39 -14.66 -5.72
CA SER A 70 -2.78 -13.58 -4.81
C SER A 70 -1.68 -12.54 -4.67
N ALA A 71 -0.46 -12.99 -4.36
CA ALA A 71 0.70 -12.11 -4.22
C ALA A 71 0.97 -11.34 -5.52
N LYS A 72 0.83 -11.99 -6.68
CA LYS A 72 1.07 -11.34 -7.96
C LYS A 72 0.01 -10.29 -8.30
N PHE A 73 -1.24 -10.54 -7.95
CA PHE A 73 -2.29 -9.55 -8.13
C PHE A 73 -2.08 -8.33 -7.24
N GLU A 74 -1.72 -8.54 -5.97
CA GLU A 74 -1.37 -7.45 -5.08
C GLU A 74 -0.17 -6.65 -5.60
N GLU A 75 0.89 -7.32 -6.07
CA GLU A 75 2.04 -6.66 -6.70
C GLU A 75 1.59 -5.71 -7.83
N PHE A 76 0.70 -6.16 -8.72
CA PHE A 76 0.18 -5.29 -9.78
C PHE A 76 -0.63 -4.10 -9.26
N ILE A 77 -1.42 -4.27 -8.20
CA ILE A 77 -2.16 -3.17 -7.57
C ILE A 77 -1.17 -2.13 -7.04
N PHE A 78 -0.16 -2.56 -6.28
CA PHE A 78 0.79 -1.64 -5.69
C PHE A 78 1.66 -0.94 -6.74
N ASP A 79 2.17 -1.67 -7.73
CA ASP A 79 2.99 -1.11 -8.81
C ASP A 79 2.23 -0.04 -9.60
N ILE A 80 1.00 -0.36 -10.03
CA ILE A 80 0.19 0.59 -10.80
C ILE A 80 -0.17 1.81 -9.95
N ALA A 81 -0.48 1.61 -8.67
CA ALA A 81 -0.81 2.72 -7.79
C ALA A 81 0.35 3.72 -7.66
N GLN A 82 1.61 3.25 -7.64
CA GLN A 82 2.79 4.12 -7.59
C GLN A 82 2.90 5.05 -8.80
N GLU A 83 2.40 4.61 -9.96
CA GLU A 83 2.39 5.39 -11.20
C GLU A 83 1.22 6.39 -11.27
N LEU A 84 0.11 6.11 -10.58
CA LEU A 84 -1.11 6.94 -10.62
C LEU A 84 -1.13 8.08 -9.59
N VAL A 85 -0.40 7.97 -8.48
CA VAL A 85 -0.40 8.99 -7.44
C VAL A 85 0.42 10.22 -7.82
N ARG A 86 0.08 11.38 -7.22
CA ARG A 86 0.59 12.68 -7.66
C ARG A 86 1.68 13.21 -6.76
N THR A 87 1.68 12.81 -5.49
CA THR A 87 2.59 13.35 -4.48
C THR A 87 3.55 12.29 -3.97
N GLU A 88 4.72 12.73 -3.51
CA GLU A 88 5.69 11.83 -2.88
C GLU A 88 5.14 11.22 -1.59
N ASP A 89 4.31 11.93 -0.82
CA ASP A 89 3.70 11.36 0.39
C ASP A 89 2.72 10.22 0.09
N GLU A 90 1.95 10.33 -1.00
CA GLU A 90 1.11 9.23 -1.49
C GLU A 90 1.96 8.03 -1.92
N LYS A 91 3.07 8.25 -2.63
CA LYS A 91 4.01 7.17 -2.98
C LYS A 91 4.60 6.49 -1.75
N LEU A 92 4.96 7.26 -0.73
CA LEU A 92 5.42 6.72 0.56
C LEU A 92 4.31 5.92 1.26
N THR A 93 3.08 6.39 1.19
CA THR A 93 1.91 5.68 1.74
C THR A 93 1.66 4.36 1.03
N ILE A 94 1.81 4.31 -0.30
CA ILE A 94 1.68 3.06 -1.06
C ILE A 94 2.83 2.11 -0.75
N LYS A 95 4.08 2.62 -0.71
CA LYS A 95 5.26 1.80 -0.43
C LYS A 95 5.26 1.24 0.99
N TYR A 96 4.74 2.01 1.95
CA TYR A 96 4.74 1.71 3.37
C TYR A 96 3.33 1.88 3.96
N PRO A 97 2.37 1.02 3.60
CA PRO A 97 0.94 1.20 3.90
C PRO A 97 0.62 1.18 5.40
N PHE A 98 1.47 0.53 6.19
CA PHE A 98 1.33 0.39 7.64
C PHE A 98 2.14 1.43 8.45
N MET A 99 2.88 2.32 7.78
CA MET A 99 3.64 3.36 8.48
C MET A 99 2.78 4.59 8.79
N PRO A 100 3.14 5.37 9.83
CA PRO A 100 2.45 6.62 10.16
C PRO A 100 2.42 7.57 8.96
N ARG A 101 1.29 8.25 8.73
CA ARG A 101 1.00 9.11 7.59
C ARG A 101 0.92 10.57 8.02
N ILE A 102 0.99 11.49 7.05
CA ILE A 102 0.68 12.90 7.32
C ILE A 102 -0.75 12.98 7.87
N GLY A 103 -0.93 13.78 8.94
CA GLY A 103 -2.19 13.92 9.66
C GLY A 103 -2.36 12.97 10.84
N ASP A 104 -1.49 11.96 11.02
CA ASP A 104 -1.57 11.07 12.18
C ASP A 104 -1.16 11.77 13.47
N GLU A 105 -1.90 11.47 14.54
CA GLU A 105 -1.56 11.89 15.89
C GLU A 105 -0.56 10.93 16.53
N MET A 106 0.47 11.49 17.16
CA MET A 106 1.43 10.80 17.99
C MET A 106 1.34 11.38 19.40
N LYS A 107 1.21 10.49 20.39
CA LYS A 107 1.30 10.86 21.80
C LYS A 107 2.73 10.69 22.27
N ASP A 108 3.20 11.68 22.99
CA ASP A 108 4.39 11.57 23.82
C ASP A 108 3.96 10.97 25.17
N ASP A 109 4.67 9.97 25.66
CA ASP A 109 4.37 9.35 26.95
C ASP A 109 4.74 10.28 28.13
N LEU A 110 5.58 11.29 27.87
CA LEU A 110 6.09 12.23 28.87
C LEU A 110 5.26 13.51 28.97
N THR A 111 4.42 13.81 27.97
CA THR A 111 3.63 15.04 27.92
C THR A 111 2.19 14.77 27.50
N THR A 112 1.24 15.57 27.98
CA THR A 112 -0.15 15.47 27.53
C THR A 112 -0.39 16.06 26.15
N GLU A 113 0.61 16.78 25.62
CA GLU A 113 0.53 17.50 24.35
C GLU A 113 0.70 16.51 23.19
N LYS A 114 -0.29 16.48 22.29
CA LYS A 114 -0.24 15.64 21.10
C LYS A 114 0.55 16.33 20.00
N SER A 115 1.19 15.53 19.16
CA SER A 115 1.81 16.02 17.94
C SER A 115 1.13 15.41 16.70
N ILE A 116 1.01 16.19 15.63
CA ILE A 116 0.53 15.72 14.33
C ILE A 116 1.73 15.58 13.38
N ILE A 117 1.77 14.50 12.61
CA ILE A 117 2.75 14.36 11.53
C ILE A 117 2.41 15.33 10.40
N VAL A 118 3.33 16.24 10.09
CA VAL A 118 3.15 17.27 9.04
C VAL A 118 4.02 17.02 7.81
N ASN A 119 5.05 16.18 7.92
CA ASN A 119 5.89 15.81 6.79
C ASN A 119 6.58 14.46 7.04
N ARG A 120 6.86 13.72 5.96
CA ARG A 120 7.64 12.48 5.98
C ARG A 120 8.63 12.48 4.83
N SER A 121 9.81 11.92 5.06
CA SER A 121 10.82 11.73 4.02
C SER A 121 11.64 10.48 4.28
N LEU A 122 12.28 9.99 3.22
CA LEU A 122 13.19 8.85 3.30
C LEU A 122 14.63 9.34 3.31
N PHE A 123 15.48 8.67 4.08
CA PHE A 123 16.92 8.82 3.98
C PHE A 123 17.59 7.46 4.18
N LYS A 124 18.80 7.32 3.63
CA LYS A 124 19.63 6.13 3.81
C LYS A 124 20.77 6.45 4.76
N LYS A 125 21.10 5.51 5.63
CA LYS A 125 22.28 5.59 6.49
C LYS A 125 23.02 4.26 6.36
N LYS A 126 24.13 4.27 5.61
CA LYS A 126 24.81 3.05 5.13
C LYS A 126 23.88 2.23 4.25
N ASP A 127 23.62 0.98 4.64
CA ASP A 127 22.78 0.03 3.90
C ASP A 127 21.31 0.07 4.33
N ASP A 128 21.02 0.73 5.46
CA ASP A 128 19.68 0.76 6.05
C ASP A 128 18.88 1.98 5.59
N GLN A 129 17.58 1.78 5.37
CA GLN A 129 16.65 2.83 4.97
C GLN A 129 15.82 3.29 6.18
N PHE A 130 15.69 4.60 6.36
CA PHE A 130 14.96 5.21 7.47
C PHE A 130 13.85 6.11 6.95
N MET A 131 12.78 6.24 7.74
CA MET A 131 11.78 7.27 7.58
C MET A 131 11.99 8.36 8.63
N LYS A 132 12.23 9.59 8.16
CA LYS A 132 12.18 10.78 8.99
C LYS A 132 10.75 11.31 9.01
N VAL A 133 10.24 11.58 10.20
CA VAL A 133 8.93 12.19 10.41
C VAL A 133 9.11 13.54 11.10
N LYS A 134 8.43 14.55 10.56
CA LYS A 134 8.35 15.89 11.15
C LYS A 134 6.99 16.05 11.79
N LEU A 135 6.98 16.44 13.05
CA LEU A 135 5.79 16.59 13.83
C LEU A 135 5.62 18.04 14.29
N GLN A 136 4.37 18.44 14.44
CA GLN A 136 3.99 19.73 15.01
C GLN A 136 3.13 19.46 16.25
N LYS A 137 3.54 20.03 17.38
CA LYS A 137 2.75 19.97 18.61
C LYS A 137 1.48 20.80 18.46
N GLN A 138 0.35 20.28 18.95
CA GLN A 138 -0.97 20.89 18.73
C GLN A 138 -1.16 22.22 19.48
N ASP A 139 -0.58 22.37 20.67
CA ASP A 139 -0.83 23.57 21.51
C ASP A 139 0.22 24.66 21.25
N SER A 140 1.50 24.28 21.22
CA SER A 140 2.62 25.22 21.08
C SER A 140 2.99 25.55 19.63
N ASN A 141 2.50 24.80 18.65
CA ASN A 141 2.97 24.80 17.26
C ASN A 141 4.48 24.53 17.10
N GLU A 142 5.13 24.02 18.14
CA GLU A 142 6.54 23.66 18.09
C GLU A 142 6.73 22.51 17.11
N ILE A 143 7.77 22.62 16.28
CA ILE A 143 8.13 21.61 15.30
C ILE A 143 9.32 20.80 15.82
N TRP A 144 9.21 19.47 15.73
CA TRP A 144 10.29 18.55 16.05
C TRP A 144 10.36 17.39 15.07
N GLU A 145 11.48 16.68 15.05
CA GLU A 145 11.75 15.60 14.12
C GLU A 145 12.19 14.33 14.86
N THR A 146 11.78 13.18 14.34
CA THR A 146 12.31 11.88 14.74
C THR A 146 12.42 10.97 13.53
N SER A 147 13.05 9.80 13.70
CA SER A 147 13.22 8.82 12.63
C SER A 147 13.24 7.41 13.16
N PHE A 148 12.76 6.48 12.34
CA PHE A 148 12.80 5.05 12.60
C PHE A 148 13.25 4.29 11.36
N GLU A 149 13.86 3.13 11.59
CA GLU A 149 14.31 2.22 10.54
C GLU A 149 13.09 1.59 9.85
N LEU A 150 13.16 1.43 8.54
CA LEU A 150 12.14 0.74 7.76
C LEU A 150 12.54 -0.72 7.57
N PRO A 151 11.56 -1.65 7.61
CA PRO A 151 11.83 -3.03 7.27
C PRO A 151 12.38 -3.14 5.84
N ILE A 152 13.39 -3.99 5.70
CA ILE A 152 14.04 -4.34 4.42
C ILE A 152 13.14 -5.27 3.63
#